data_AF-A0A1H8FR63-F1
#
_entry.id   AF-A0A1H8FR63-F1
#
_cell.length_a   1.000
_cell.length_b   1.000
_cell.length_c   1.000
_cell.angle_alpha   90.00
_cell.angle_beta   90.00
_cell.angle_gamma   90.00
#
_symmetry.space_group_name_H-M   'P 1'
#
loop_
_entity.id
_entity.type
_entity.pdbx_description
1 polymer ?
#
loop_
_entity_poly.entity_id
_entity_poly.type
_entity_poly.pdbx_seq_one_letter_code
_entity_poly.pdbx_strand_id
1 'polypeptide(L)'
;MEMTYCAEQDWIAADADLNDAYKAARQAMLDIDANLPQDQRGAAEYLKQAQRAWIDFRDAACAAEGYQMHGGSAEPMVIYGCRARLTGQRAQDLWVLAASE
;
A
#
# COMPACT_ATOMS: atom_id res chain seq x y z
N MET A 1 -9.33 7.52 24.85
CA MET A 1 -9.13 7.35 23.41
C MET A 1 -9.52 5.91 23.10
N GLU A 2 -10.43 5.68 22.16
CA GLU A 2 -10.89 4.33 21.80
C GLU A 2 -9.81 3.61 20.99
N MET A 3 -9.49 2.35 21.32
CA MET A 3 -8.40 1.61 20.67
C MET A 3 -8.61 1.44 19.15
N THR A 4 -9.86 1.27 18.71
CA THR A 4 -10.23 1.19 17.29
C THR A 4 -9.90 2.49 16.56
N TYR A 5 -10.16 3.64 17.18
CA TYR A 5 -9.85 4.95 16.60
C TYR A 5 -8.35 5.13 16.41
N CYS A 6 -7.52 4.76 17.39
CA CYS A 6 -6.06 4.80 17.22
C CYS A 6 -5.59 3.97 16.04
N ALA A 7 -6.08 2.73 15.91
CA ALA A 7 -5.72 1.84 14.80
C ALA A 7 -6.13 2.42 13.43
N GLU A 8 -7.28 3.08 13.36
CA GLU A 8 -7.70 3.79 12.15
C GLU A 8 -6.79 4.97 11.82
N GLN A 9 -6.41 5.78 12.82
CA GLN A 9 -5.47 6.89 12.61
C GLN A 9 -4.09 6.40 12.15
N ASP A 10 -3.60 5.29 12.70
CA ASP A 10 -2.34 4.67 12.28
C ASP A 10 -2.43 4.22 10.81
N TRP A 11 -3.57 3.66 10.38
CA TRP A 11 -3.79 3.31 8.99
C TRP A 11 -3.84 4.55 8.09
N ILE A 12 -4.52 5.62 8.48
CA ILE A 12 -4.57 6.89 7.72
C ILE A 12 -3.16 7.46 7.53
N ALA A 13 -2.35 7.47 8.59
CA ALA A 13 -0.96 7.93 8.51
C ALA A 13 -0.12 7.06 7.56
N ALA A 14 -0.25 5.73 7.65
CA ALA A 14 0.43 4.81 6.73
C ALA A 14 -0.03 5.00 5.27
N ASP A 15 -1.32 5.25 5.03
CA ASP A 15 -1.86 5.46 3.69
C ASP A 15 -1.35 6.78 3.08
N ALA A 16 -1.17 7.82 3.88
CA ALA A 16 -0.54 9.06 3.43
C ALA A 16 0.90 8.81 2.94
N ASP A 17 1.72 8.11 3.73
CA ASP A 17 3.09 7.75 3.34
C ASP A 17 3.12 6.86 2.10
N LEU A 18 2.23 5.86 2.00
CA LEU A 18 2.10 5.01 0.82
C LEU A 18 1.82 5.83 -0.45
N ASN A 19 0.93 6.83 -0.38
CA ASN A 19 0.60 7.66 -1.52
C ASN A 19 1.77 8.54 -1.96
N ASP A 20 2.57 9.04 -1.03
CA ASP A 20 3.78 9.80 -1.35
C ASP A 20 4.88 8.90 -1.93
N ALA A 21 5.10 7.71 -1.35
CA ALA A 21 6.00 6.70 -1.88
C ALA A 21 5.60 6.26 -3.31
N TYR A 22 4.30 6.06 -3.56
CA TYR A 22 3.79 5.70 -4.88
C TYR A 22 4.05 6.79 -5.93
N LYS A 23 3.87 8.07 -5.58
CA LYS A 23 4.18 9.17 -6.50
C LYS A 23 5.66 9.18 -6.87
N ALA A 24 6.54 9.01 -5.89
CA ALA A 24 7.98 8.97 -6.11
C ALA A 24 8.40 7.77 -6.97
N ALA A 25 7.94 6.56 -6.60
CA ALA A 25 8.21 5.34 -7.36
C ALA A 25 7.68 5.42 -8.80
N ARG A 26 6.47 5.98 -8.98
CA ARG A 26 5.89 6.16 -10.31
C ARG A 26 6.67 7.15 -11.15
N GLN A 27 7.23 8.20 -10.55
CA GLN A 27 8.09 9.13 -11.27
C GLN A 27 9.36 8.42 -11.78
N ALA A 28 10.06 7.67 -10.92
CA ALA A 28 11.22 6.88 -11.33
C ALA A 28 10.90 5.90 -12.48
N MET A 29 9.73 5.23 -12.43
CA MET A 29 9.32 4.34 -13.51
C MET A 29 9.01 5.09 -14.82
N LEU A 30 8.46 6.31 -14.74
CA LEU A 30 8.23 7.15 -15.92
C LEU A 30 9.56 7.63 -16.53
N ASP A 31 10.55 7.93 -15.70
CA ASP A 31 11.88 8.33 -16.14
C ASP A 31 12.62 7.17 -16.83
N ILE A 32 12.46 5.93 -16.34
CA ILE A 32 12.90 4.72 -17.05
C ILE A 32 12.20 4.60 -18.41
N ASP A 33 10.86 4.67 -18.43
CA ASP A 33 10.07 4.55 -19.67
C ASP A 33 10.46 5.63 -20.70
N ALA A 34 10.79 6.85 -20.26
CA ALA A 34 11.21 7.94 -21.13
C ALA A 34 12.54 7.64 -21.86
N ASN A 35 13.43 6.87 -21.24
CA ASN A 35 14.74 6.50 -21.78
C ASN A 35 14.72 5.22 -22.63
N LEU A 36 13.57 4.53 -22.73
CA LEU A 36 13.42 3.29 -23.48
C LEU A 36 12.76 3.49 -24.86
N PRO A 37 13.08 2.62 -25.85
CA PRO A 37 12.30 2.46 -27.07
C PRO A 37 10.82 2.18 -26.76
N GLN A 38 9.91 2.67 -27.59
CA GLN A 38 8.47 2.64 -27.31
C GLN A 38 7.92 1.23 -27.03
N ASP A 39 8.43 0.22 -27.72
CA ASP A 39 8.05 -1.19 -27.60
C ASP A 39 8.58 -1.88 -26.32
N GLN A 40 9.50 -1.22 -25.61
CA GLN A 40 10.08 -1.70 -24.35
C GLN A 40 9.57 -0.95 -23.12
N ARG A 41 8.74 0.08 -23.31
CA ARG A 41 8.09 0.82 -22.23
C ARG A 41 7.05 -0.03 -21.53
N GLY A 42 6.84 0.24 -20.26
CA GLY A 42 5.79 -0.40 -19.46
C GLY A 42 6.05 -0.35 -17.96
N ALA A 43 7.19 0.16 -17.51
CA ALA A 43 7.55 0.19 -16.10
C ALA A 43 6.47 0.87 -15.24
N ALA A 44 6.00 2.04 -15.67
CA ALA A 44 4.99 2.79 -14.91
C ALA A 44 3.61 2.10 -14.93
N GLU A 45 3.27 1.41 -16.02
CA GLU A 45 2.01 0.68 -16.14
C GLU A 45 2.03 -0.61 -15.32
N TYR A 46 3.15 -1.35 -15.28
CA TYR A 46 3.32 -2.50 -14.40
C TYR A 46 3.26 -2.10 -12.92
N LEU A 47 3.89 -0.99 -12.52
CA LEU A 47 3.79 -0.49 -11.15
C LEU A 47 2.34 -0.18 -10.76
N LYS A 48 1.60 0.48 -11.64
CA LYS A 48 0.18 0.80 -11.43
C LYS A 48 -0.69 -0.47 -11.31
N GLN A 49 -0.44 -1.48 -12.15
CA GLN A 49 -1.13 -2.76 -12.06
C GLN A 49 -0.80 -3.48 -10.74
N ALA A 50 0.47 -3.53 -10.36
CA ALA A 50 0.91 -4.10 -9.10
C ALA A 50 0.24 -3.41 -7.90
N GLN A 51 0.15 -2.08 -7.91
CA GLN A 51 -0.49 -1.32 -6.83
C GLN A 51 -1.99 -1.61 -6.70
N ARG A 52 -2.70 -1.76 -7.82
CA ARG A 52 -4.12 -2.15 -7.83
C ARG A 52 -4.32 -3.56 -7.26
N ALA A 53 -3.54 -4.52 -7.74
CA ALA A 53 -3.60 -5.90 -7.23
C ALA A 53 -3.23 -5.97 -5.74
N TRP A 54 -2.30 -5.13 -5.29
CA TRP A 54 -1.91 -5.05 -3.88
C TRP A 54 -3.05 -4.54 -2.98
N ILE A 55 -3.89 -3.60 -3.44
CA ILE A 55 -5.06 -3.13 -2.67
C ILE A 55 -6.04 -4.28 -2.42
N ASP A 56 -6.35 -5.06 -3.47
CA ASP A 56 -7.24 -6.21 -3.36
C ASP A 56 -6.67 -7.27 -2.40
N PHE A 57 -5.36 -7.53 -2.51
CA PHE A 57 -4.65 -8.40 -1.57
C PHE A 57 -4.75 -7.89 -0.12
N ARG A 58 -4.45 -6.61 0.13
CA ARG A 58 -4.49 -6.01 1.47
C ARG A 58 -5.88 -6.17 2.08
N ASP A 59 -6.92 -5.81 1.33
CA ASP A 59 -8.28 -5.82 1.84
C ASP A 59 -8.78 -7.24 2.11
N ALA A 60 -8.48 -8.20 1.23
CA ALA A 60 -8.80 -9.61 1.46
C ALA A 60 -8.03 -10.21 2.64
N ALA A 61 -6.73 -9.92 2.76
CA ALA A 61 -5.89 -10.40 3.85
C ALA A 61 -6.37 -9.83 5.21
N CYS A 62 -6.65 -8.54 5.27
CA CYS A 62 -7.09 -7.92 6.51
C CYS A 62 -8.52 -8.31 6.91
N ALA A 63 -9.40 -8.56 5.95
CA ALA A 63 -10.69 -9.19 6.25
C ALA A 63 -10.47 -10.57 6.89
N ALA A 64 -9.61 -11.43 6.31
CA ALA A 64 -9.31 -12.74 6.86
C ALA A 64 -8.69 -12.68 8.27
N GLU A 65 -7.79 -11.73 8.55
CA GLU A 65 -7.25 -11.49 9.90
C GLU A 65 -8.34 -11.06 10.89
N GLY A 66 -9.27 -10.21 10.46
CA GLY A 66 -10.41 -9.75 11.25
C GLY A 66 -11.33 -10.87 11.73
N TYR A 67 -11.38 -12.02 11.03
CA TYR A 67 -12.25 -13.13 11.39
C TYR A 67 -11.96 -13.73 12.78
N GLN A 68 -10.77 -13.49 13.34
CA GLN A 68 -10.44 -13.87 14.71
C GLN A 68 -11.39 -13.25 15.75
N MET A 69 -11.99 -12.11 15.42
CA MET A 69 -12.91 -11.35 16.28
C MET A 69 -14.27 -11.14 15.62
N HIS A 70 -14.62 -11.94 14.60
CA HIS A 70 -15.76 -11.69 13.73
C HIS A 70 -17.08 -11.49 14.49
N GLY A 71 -17.83 -10.44 14.13
CA GLY A 71 -19.10 -10.09 14.75
C GLY A 71 -18.99 -9.46 16.15
N GLY A 72 -17.77 -9.31 16.67
CA GLY A 72 -17.47 -8.61 17.90
C GLY A 72 -17.03 -7.16 17.67
N SER A 73 -17.08 -6.34 18.72
CA SER A 73 -16.67 -4.92 18.65
C SER A 73 -15.16 -4.71 18.43
N ALA A 74 -14.35 -5.78 18.54
CA ALA A 74 -12.91 -5.72 18.33
C ALA A 74 -12.48 -6.03 16.88
N GLU A 75 -13.37 -6.55 16.03
CA GLU A 75 -13.05 -6.88 14.62
C GLU A 75 -12.50 -5.67 13.83
N PRO A 76 -13.12 -4.48 13.88
CA PRO A 76 -12.59 -3.32 13.16
C PRO A 76 -11.17 -2.95 13.58
N MET A 77 -10.85 -3.05 14.88
CA MET A 77 -9.51 -2.76 15.41
C MET A 77 -8.45 -3.71 14.80
N VAL A 78 -8.77 -4.99 14.67
CA VAL A 78 -7.88 -5.98 14.02
C VAL A 78 -7.68 -5.65 12.54
N ILE A 79 -8.76 -5.33 11.83
CA ILE A 79 -8.72 -4.97 10.41
C ILE A 79 -7.86 -3.72 10.19
N TYR A 80 -8.07 -2.66 10.98
CA TYR A 80 -7.29 -1.43 10.86
C TYR A 80 -5.82 -1.64 11.20
N GLY A 81 -5.50 -2.43 12.23
CA GLY A 81 -4.13 -2.79 12.57
C GLY A 81 -3.41 -3.54 11.44
N CYS A 82 -4.11 -4.50 10.80
CA CYS A 82 -3.59 -5.19 9.62
C CYS A 82 -3.34 -4.22 8.46
N ARG A 83 -4.30 -3.32 8.18
CA ARG A 83 -4.19 -2.34 7.11
C ARG A 83 -3.00 -1.41 7.33
N ALA A 84 -2.80 -0.90 8.55
CA ALA A 84 -1.67 -0.06 8.89
C ALA A 84 -0.33 -0.79 8.63
N ARG A 85 -0.20 -2.03 9.12
CA ARG A 85 1.01 -2.84 8.94
C ARG A 85 1.34 -3.11 7.46
N LEU A 86 0.39 -3.63 6.69
CA LEU A 86 0.63 -3.95 5.28
C LEU A 86 0.89 -2.70 4.45
N THR A 87 0.18 -1.60 4.74
CA THR A 87 0.35 -0.31 4.05
C THR A 87 1.74 0.27 4.31
N GLY A 88 2.21 0.24 5.56
CA GLY A 88 3.57 0.69 5.90
C GLY A 88 4.65 -0.15 5.21
N GLN A 89 4.49 -1.48 5.15
CA GLN A 89 5.44 -2.33 4.42
C GLN A 89 5.48 -1.99 2.93
N ARG A 90 4.31 -1.79 2.31
CA ARG A 90 4.24 -1.43 0.89
C ARG A 90 4.84 -0.05 0.62
N ALA A 91 4.63 0.92 1.51
CA ALA A 91 5.27 2.22 1.40
C ALA A 91 6.80 2.09 1.40
N GLN A 92 7.36 1.27 2.30
CA GLN A 92 8.80 0.99 2.32
C GLN A 92 9.29 0.35 1.01
N ASP A 93 8.59 -0.64 0.47
CA ASP A 93 8.95 -1.25 -0.82
C ASP A 93 8.96 -0.22 -1.96
N LEU A 94 7.99 0.70 -1.97
CA LEU A 94 7.90 1.77 -2.97
C LEU A 94 9.01 2.82 -2.79
N TRP A 95 9.37 3.16 -1.56
CA TRP A 95 10.51 4.04 -1.30
C TRP A 95 11.83 3.44 -1.76
N VAL A 96 12.04 2.13 -1.54
CA VAL A 96 13.21 1.42 -2.07
C VAL A 96 13.22 1.44 -3.60
N LEU A 97 12.06 1.22 -4.22
CA LEU A 97 11.92 1.31 -5.68
C LEU A 97 12.22 2.72 -6.20
N ALA A 98 11.79 3.76 -5.49
CA ALA A 98 12.05 5.16 -5.84
C ALA A 98 13.52 5.58 -5.64
N ALA A 99 14.22 4.98 -4.68
CA ALA A 99 15.62 5.29 -4.37
C ALA A 99 16.64 4.51 -5.24
N SER A 100 16.17 3.61 -6.10
CA SER A 100 17.03 2.82 -6.99
C SER A 100 17.39 3.62 -8.24
N GLU A 101 18.23 4.66 -8.07
CA GLU A 101 18.91 5.40 -9.14
C GLU A 101 20.42 5.54 -8.88
#